data_AF-A0A821QKW8-F1
#
_entry.id   AF-A0A821QKW8-F1
#
_cell.length_a   1.000
_cell.length_b   1.000
_cell.length_c   1.000
_cell.angle_alpha   90.00
_cell.angle_beta   90.00
_cell.angle_gamma   90.00
#
_symmetry.space_group_name_H-M   'P 1'
#
loop_
_entity.id
_entity.type
_entity.pdbx_description
1 polymer ?
#
loop_
_entity_poly.entity_id
_entity_poly.type
_entity_poly.pdbx_seq_one_letter_code
_entity_poly.pdbx_strand_id
1 'polypeptide(L)'
;PCTSFVYGLGYTFNAALQNNTDRTIVYANQYGGDGKLSIGLYIHSHQYVPSLMEGFGAVGLLHDNTQLPSIESAGIELASGQRHKLGYRKKTTHLLSSPYTACTNKIPQNMQAMLEYYNNTNYGYSEMLCYQLCGQ
;
A
#
# COMPACT_ATOMS: atom_id res chain seq x y z
N PRO A 1 -0.71 8.34 7.13
CA PRO A 1 0.54 7.59 7.39
C PRO A 1 0.14 6.17 7.75
N CYS A 2 0.79 5.16 7.16
CA CYS A 2 0.59 3.77 7.56
C CYS A 2 1.64 3.39 8.61
N THR A 3 1.31 2.45 9.48
CA THR A 3 2.21 1.93 10.51
C THR A 3 2.33 0.43 10.32
N SER A 4 3.56 -0.08 10.21
CA SER A 4 3.85 -1.51 10.29
C SER A 4 4.62 -1.76 11.58
N PHE A 5 4.31 -2.88 12.23
CA PHE A 5 5.04 -3.32 13.41
C PHE A 5 6.51 -3.65 13.07
N VAL A 6 6.75 -4.21 11.88
CA VAL A 6 8.07 -4.62 11.43
C VAL A 6 8.86 -3.44 10.86
N TYR A 7 8.23 -2.60 10.03
CA TYR A 7 8.92 -1.55 9.27
C TYR A 7 8.79 -0.14 9.86
N GLY A 8 7.99 0.03 10.93
CA GLY A 8 7.74 1.33 11.54
C GLY A 8 6.80 2.22 10.71
N LEU A 9 7.19 3.47 10.50
CA LEU A 9 6.36 4.48 9.83
C LEU A 9 6.44 4.37 8.30
N GLY A 10 5.29 4.27 7.66
CA GLY A 10 5.13 4.26 6.22
C GLY A 10 4.47 5.54 5.68
N TYR A 11 4.96 5.98 4.52
CA TYR A 11 4.47 7.14 3.81
C TYR A 11 3.93 6.74 2.45
N THR A 12 2.71 7.18 2.14
CA THR A 12 2.02 6.83 0.90
C THR A 12 1.86 8.08 0.03
N PHE A 13 2.35 7.99 -1.20
CA PHE A 13 2.04 8.98 -2.23
C PHE A 13 0.68 8.67 -2.84
N ASN A 14 -0.14 9.71 -3.07
CA ASN A 14 -1.42 9.60 -3.81
C ASN A 14 -2.51 8.70 -3.16
N ALA A 15 -2.56 8.55 -1.83
CA ALA A 15 -3.62 7.78 -1.16
C ALA A 15 -4.97 8.53 -1.15
N ALA A 16 -6.08 7.80 -1.33
CA ALA A 16 -7.43 8.36 -1.20
C ALA A 16 -7.84 8.43 0.29
N LEU A 17 -7.72 9.61 0.90
CA LEU A 17 -8.09 9.85 2.31
C LEU A 17 -9.49 10.47 2.41
N GLN A 18 -10.26 10.02 3.41
CA GLN A 18 -11.70 10.29 3.52
C GLN A 18 -12.05 11.76 3.88
N ASN A 19 -11.07 12.58 4.28
CA ASN A 19 -11.28 13.92 4.85
C ASN A 19 -10.32 15.01 4.33
N ASN A 20 -9.73 14.86 3.14
CA ASN A 20 -8.79 15.85 2.63
C ASN A 20 -9.28 16.45 1.31
N THR A 21 -10.04 17.54 1.39
CA THR A 21 -10.58 18.28 0.24
C THR A 21 -9.51 18.82 -0.70
N ASP A 22 -8.27 18.96 -0.23
CA ASP A 22 -7.15 19.52 -0.99
C ASP A 22 -6.29 18.47 -1.72
N ARG A 23 -6.51 17.18 -1.49
CA ARG A 23 -5.70 16.11 -2.11
C ARG A 23 -6.42 15.49 -3.30
N THR A 24 -6.22 16.09 -4.47
CA THR A 24 -6.61 15.51 -5.76
C THR A 24 -5.73 14.32 -6.10
N ILE A 25 -6.34 13.24 -6.58
CA ILE A 25 -5.60 12.09 -7.11
C ILE A 25 -4.79 12.56 -8.32
N VAL A 26 -3.48 12.36 -8.26
CA VAL A 26 -2.57 12.74 -9.34
C VAL A 26 -2.48 11.61 -10.36
N TYR A 27 -2.63 11.95 -11.64
CA TYR A 27 -2.51 11.04 -12.77
C TYR A 27 -1.33 11.42 -13.66
N ALA A 28 -0.61 10.42 -14.14
CA ALA A 28 0.41 10.62 -15.17
C ALA A 28 -0.25 10.65 -16.56
N ASN A 29 0.01 11.69 -17.34
CA ASN A 29 -0.49 11.84 -18.71
C ASN A 29 0.50 11.34 -19.78
N GLN A 30 1.72 10.97 -19.37
CA GLN A 30 2.79 10.51 -20.24
C GLN A 30 3.50 9.29 -19.62
N TYR A 31 3.98 8.39 -20.49
CA TYR A 31 4.79 7.25 -20.07
C TYR A 31 6.27 7.62 -20.08
N GLY A 32 6.91 7.60 -18.91
CA GLY A 32 8.32 7.99 -18.78
C GLY A 32 8.54 9.50 -18.90
N GLY A 33 9.80 9.92 -19.08
CA GLY A 33 10.16 11.35 -19.14
C GLY A 33 9.77 12.11 -17.87
N ASP A 34 8.85 13.06 -18.02
CA ASP A 34 8.29 13.90 -16.96
C ASP A 34 7.08 13.26 -16.25
N GLY A 35 6.46 12.23 -16.85
CA GLY A 35 5.36 11.46 -16.25
C GLY A 35 5.79 10.40 -15.23
N LYS A 36 6.99 10.51 -14.66
CA LYS A 36 7.55 9.55 -13.70
C LYS A 36 7.53 10.10 -12.28
N LEU A 37 7.37 9.20 -11.30
CA LEU A 37 7.64 9.51 -9.90
C LEU A 37 9.13 9.32 -9.63
N SER A 38 9.82 10.40 -9.27
CA SER A 38 11.23 10.38 -8.88
C SER A 38 11.36 10.74 -7.41
N ILE A 39 11.84 9.81 -6.59
CA ILE A 39 11.99 9.98 -5.15
C ILE A 39 13.46 9.77 -4.78
N GLY A 40 14.02 10.73 -4.04
CA GLY A 40 15.29 10.56 -3.34
C GLY A 40 15.00 10.24 -1.88
N LEU A 41 15.46 9.06 -1.42
CA LEU A 41 15.32 8.65 -0.03
C LEU A 41 16.66 8.79 0.68
N TYR A 42 16.63 9.31 1.89
CA TYR A 42 17.78 9.38 2.77
C TYR A 42 17.59 8.38 3.91
N ILE A 43 18.55 7.48 4.08
CA ILE A 43 18.51 6.40 5.07
C ILE A 43 19.77 6.52 5.93
N HIS A 44 19.58 6.68 7.23
CA HIS A 44 20.67 6.67 8.19
C HIS A 44 21.11 5.23 8.51
N SER A 45 22.22 4.79 7.91
CA SER A 45 22.79 3.45 8.14
C SER A 45 23.19 3.20 9.59
N HIS A 46 23.60 4.24 10.33
CA HIS A 46 24.08 4.13 11.71
C HIS A 46 22.99 4.10 12.78
N GLN A 47 21.72 4.36 12.42
CA GLN A 47 20.58 4.34 13.35
C GLN A 47 19.73 3.07 13.22
N TYR A 48 20.33 2.03 12.65
CA TYR A 48 19.67 0.76 12.41
C TYR A 48 19.78 -0.18 13.62
N VAL A 49 18.77 -1.03 13.82
CA VAL A 49 18.75 -2.01 14.92
C VAL A 49 19.12 -3.40 14.37
N PRO A 50 20.36 -3.88 14.58
CA PRO A 50 20.86 -5.10 13.93
C PRO A 50 20.14 -6.39 14.35
N SER A 51 19.45 -6.39 15.49
CA SER A 51 18.72 -7.55 15.99
C SER A 51 17.32 -7.71 15.39
N LEU A 52 16.79 -6.68 14.72
CA LEU A 52 15.41 -6.67 14.19
C LEU A 52 15.36 -6.94 12.68
N MET A 53 16.41 -6.59 11.94
CA MET A 53 16.46 -6.75 10.49
C MET A 53 17.89 -7.06 10.05
N GLU A 54 18.06 -7.76 8.93
CA GLU A 54 19.38 -8.20 8.43
C GLU A 54 20.01 -7.27 7.38
N GLY A 55 19.32 -6.21 6.91
CA GLY A 55 19.85 -5.28 5.91
C GLY A 55 19.24 -3.87 5.98
N PHE A 56 19.99 -2.88 5.49
CA PHE A 56 19.55 -1.48 5.44
C PHE A 56 19.09 -1.10 4.02
N GLY A 57 17.86 -0.63 3.93
CA GLY A 57 17.22 -0.26 2.67
C GLY A 57 15.88 0.40 2.89
N ALA A 58 15.16 0.63 1.81
CA ALA A 58 13.78 1.08 1.86
C ALA A 58 12.87 -0.01 1.30
N VAL A 59 11.66 -0.14 1.81
CA VAL A 59 10.66 -1.03 1.24
C VAL A 59 9.60 -0.19 0.55
N GLY A 60 9.38 -0.47 -0.74
CA GLY A 60 8.38 0.18 -1.56
C GLY A 60 7.21 -0.74 -1.84
N LEU A 61 6.00 -0.19 -1.89
CA LEU A 61 4.79 -0.93 -2.29
C LEU A 61 4.00 -0.08 -3.29
N LEU A 62 3.59 -0.71 -4.39
CA LEU A 62 2.59 -0.14 -5.29
C LEU A 62 1.23 -0.79 -5.00
N HIS A 63 0.23 0.03 -4.69
CA HIS A 63 -1.12 -0.43 -4.40
C HIS A 63 -2.15 0.52 -5.02
N ASP A 64 -3.41 0.08 -5.09
CA ASP A 64 -4.51 0.94 -5.53
C ASP A 64 -4.83 2.00 -4.45
N ASN A 65 -5.29 3.17 -4.87
CA ASN A 65 -5.50 4.33 -3.99
C ASN A 65 -6.52 4.05 -2.88
N THR A 66 -7.42 3.08 -3.11
CA THR A 66 -8.49 2.64 -2.20
C THR A 66 -8.15 1.34 -1.47
N GLN A 67 -6.95 0.78 -1.62
CA GLN A 67 -6.56 -0.45 -0.94
C GLN A 67 -5.61 -0.16 0.23
N LEU A 68 -5.76 -0.90 1.32
CA LEU A 68 -4.86 -0.84 2.46
C LEU A 68 -3.47 -1.36 2.02
N PRO A 69 -2.38 -0.61 2.27
CA PRO A 69 -1.04 -1.07 1.94
C PRO A 69 -0.59 -2.19 2.89
N SER A 70 -0.46 -3.41 2.38
CA SER A 70 0.14 -4.54 3.11
C SER A 70 1.62 -4.71 2.70
N ILE A 71 2.51 -4.00 3.40
CA ILE A 71 3.93 -3.97 3.07
C ILE A 71 4.65 -5.29 3.33
N GLU A 72 4.16 -6.07 4.29
CA GLU A 72 4.75 -7.37 4.69
C GLU A 72 4.51 -8.47 3.64
N SER A 73 3.47 -8.34 2.82
CA SER A 73 3.09 -9.35 1.83
C SER A 73 3.53 -9.00 0.41
N ALA A 74 3.45 -7.72 0.03
CA ALA A 74 3.68 -7.26 -1.34
C ALA A 74 4.80 -6.20 -1.45
N GLY A 75 5.50 -5.92 -0.35
CA GLY A 75 6.63 -4.99 -0.33
C GLY A 75 7.79 -5.47 -1.18
N ILE A 76 8.46 -4.51 -1.82
CA ILE A 76 9.69 -4.73 -2.58
C ILE A 76 10.82 -4.04 -1.85
N GLU A 77 11.84 -4.79 -1.48
CA GLU A 77 13.03 -4.27 -0.83
C GLU A 77 13.95 -3.57 -1.85
N LEU A 78 14.37 -2.36 -1.52
CA LEU A 78 15.21 -1.51 -2.34
C LEU A 78 16.53 -1.26 -1.60
N ALA A 79 17.62 -1.78 -2.15
CA ALA A 79 18.96 -1.59 -1.61
C ALA A 79 19.34 -0.10 -1.63
N SER A 80 19.98 0.36 -0.56
CA SER A 80 20.49 1.74 -0.50
C SER A 80 21.74 1.93 -1.38
N GLY A 81 22.06 3.18 -1.69
CA GLY A 81 23.25 3.54 -2.49
C GLY A 81 23.13 3.27 -4.00
N GLN A 82 21.98 2.79 -4.48
CA GLN A 82 21.73 2.51 -5.89
C GLN A 82 20.43 3.16 -6.38
N ARG A 83 20.38 3.43 -7.68
CA ARG A 83 19.17 3.93 -8.34
C ARG A 83 18.31 2.77 -8.83
N HIS A 84 17.13 2.63 -8.25
CA HIS A 84 16.13 1.64 -8.67
C HIS A 84 15.17 2.23 -9.69
N LYS A 85 14.99 1.56 -10.83
CA LYS A 85 14.02 1.94 -11.87
C LYS A 85 12.94 0.87 -11.97
N LEU A 86 11.77 1.16 -11.41
CA LEU A 86 10.63 0.24 -11.38
C LEU A 86 9.64 0.62 -12.50
N GLY A 87 9.41 -0.32 -13.42
CA GLY A 87 8.43 -0.20 -14.50
C GLY A 87 7.22 -1.06 -14.20
N TYR A 88 6.02 -0.49 -14.29
CA TYR A 88 4.78 -1.19 -13.94
C TYR A 88 3.82 -1.24 -15.13
N ARG A 89 3.03 -2.31 -15.18
CA ARG A 89 1.89 -2.45 -16.10
C ARG A 89 0.64 -2.72 -15.28
N LYS A 90 -0.32 -1.80 -15.32
CA LYS A 90 -1.62 -1.98 -14.68
C LYS A 90 -2.39 -3.08 -15.41
N LYS A 91 -2.86 -4.07 -14.67
CA LYS A 91 -3.82 -5.07 -15.12
C LYS A 91 -5.01 -5.02 -14.18
N THR A 92 -6.22 -5.00 -14.73
CA THR A 92 -7.45 -4.97 -13.95
C THR A 92 -8.36 -6.09 -14.44
N THR A 93 -8.90 -6.84 -13.49
CA THR A 93 -9.83 -7.95 -13.74
C THR A 93 -11.17 -7.59 -13.13
N HIS A 94 -12.23 -7.72 -13.92
CA HIS A 94 -13.59 -7.49 -13.45
C HIS A 94 -14.32 -8.84 -13.41
N LEU A 95 -14.75 -9.23 -12.21
CA LEU A 95 -15.52 -10.45 -11.99
C LEU A 95 -16.99 -10.07 -11.74
N LEU A 96 -17.90 -10.87 -12.29
CA LEU A 96 -19.33 -10.72 -12.03
C LEU A 96 -19.65 -11.24 -10.62
N SER A 97 -20.54 -10.55 -9.89
CA SER A 97 -21.00 -11.02 -8.59
C SER A 97 -21.80 -12.32 -8.68
N SER A 98 -22.14 -12.89 -7.52
CA SER A 98 -23.08 -14.01 -7.42
C SER A 98 -24.31 -13.78 -8.31
N PRO A 99 -24.76 -14.78 -9.08
CA PRO A 99 -24.41 -16.22 -9.01
C PRO A 99 -23.19 -16.67 -9.83
N TYR A 100 -22.55 -15.77 -10.60
CA TYR A 100 -21.51 -16.16 -11.56
C TYR A 100 -20.16 -16.44 -10.92
N THR A 101 -19.81 -15.69 -9.87
CA THR A 101 -18.63 -15.96 -9.05
C THR A 101 -18.97 -15.77 -7.58
N ALA A 102 -18.20 -16.42 -6.70
CA ALA A 102 -18.29 -16.23 -5.26
C ALA A 102 -17.60 -14.94 -4.78
N CYS A 103 -17.33 -13.98 -5.67
CA CYS A 103 -16.69 -12.72 -5.32
C CYS A 103 -17.67 -11.80 -4.57
N THR A 104 -17.23 -11.27 -3.42
CA THR A 104 -17.93 -10.22 -2.68
C THR A 104 -17.07 -8.96 -2.64
N ASN A 105 -17.71 -7.81 -2.85
CA ASN A 105 -17.12 -6.49 -2.66
C ASN A 105 -17.55 -5.85 -1.32
N LYS A 106 -18.40 -6.55 -0.55
CA LYS A 106 -18.90 -6.09 0.74
C LYS A 106 -18.09 -6.73 1.85
N ILE A 107 -17.72 -5.91 2.83
CA ILE A 107 -17.16 -6.37 4.09
C ILE A 107 -18.28 -7.12 4.85
N PRO A 108 -18.02 -8.34 5.32
CA PRO A 108 -18.93 -9.06 6.21
C PRO A 108 -19.24 -8.25 7.48
N GLN A 109 -20.50 -8.22 7.94
CA GLN A 109 -20.92 -7.43 9.11
C GLN A 109 -20.10 -7.73 10.37
N ASN A 110 -19.67 -8.99 10.57
CA ASN A 110 -18.84 -9.40 11.70
C ASN A 110 -17.42 -8.80 11.66
N MET A 111 -16.92 -8.40 10.49
CA MET A 111 -15.59 -7.77 10.32
C MET A 111 -15.67 -6.24 10.26
N GLN A 112 -16.87 -5.66 10.28
CA GLN A 112 -17.06 -4.22 10.13
C GLN A 112 -16.47 -3.41 11.29
N ALA A 113 -16.60 -3.92 12.53
CA ALA A 113 -16.03 -3.27 13.72
C ALA A 113 -14.49 -3.22 13.70
N MET A 114 -13.82 -4.19 13.05
CA MET A 114 -12.36 -4.20 12.94
C MET A 114 -11.85 -3.15 11.93
N LEU A 115 -12.68 -2.76 10.97
CA LEU A 115 -12.37 -1.71 10.01
C LEU A 115 -12.49 -0.30 10.59
N GLU A 116 -13.36 -0.12 11.59
CA GLU A 116 -13.45 1.13 12.36
C GLU A 116 -12.13 1.44 13.08
N TYR A 117 -11.26 0.45 13.33
CA TYR A 117 -9.91 0.70 13.84
C TYR A 117 -9.04 1.52 12.86
N TYR A 118 -9.26 1.40 11.55
CA TYR A 118 -8.55 2.15 10.50
C TYR A 118 -9.19 3.52 10.21
N ASN A 119 -9.87 4.09 11.23
CA ASN A 119 -10.87 5.17 11.34
C ASN A 119 -10.74 6.49 10.52
N ASN A 120 -9.85 6.59 9.53
CA ASN A 120 -9.61 7.81 8.74
C ASN A 120 -9.44 7.55 7.22
N THR A 121 -9.79 6.35 6.74
CA THR A 121 -9.45 5.93 5.37
C THR A 121 -10.63 5.22 4.70
N ASN A 122 -10.90 5.56 3.44
CA ASN A 122 -11.95 4.92 2.63
C ASN A 122 -11.39 3.69 1.92
N TYR A 123 -10.83 2.75 2.68
CA TYR A 123 -10.29 1.53 2.07
C TYR A 123 -11.43 0.58 1.68
N GLY A 124 -11.37 0.10 0.45
CA GLY A 124 -12.25 -0.94 -0.06
C GLY A 124 -11.87 -2.31 0.49
N TYR A 125 -12.82 -3.25 0.36
CA TYR A 125 -12.57 -4.65 0.69
C TYR A 125 -11.49 -5.24 -0.22
N SER A 126 -10.56 -5.99 0.37
CA SER A 126 -9.56 -6.79 -0.35
C SER A 126 -9.38 -8.14 0.34
N GLU A 127 -8.92 -9.13 -0.42
CA GLU A 127 -8.63 -10.47 0.09
C GLU A 127 -7.58 -10.44 1.22
N MET A 128 -6.50 -9.67 1.03
CA MET A 128 -5.45 -9.51 2.03
C MET A 128 -5.98 -8.94 3.35
N LEU A 129 -6.87 -7.94 3.26
CA LEU A 129 -7.54 -7.38 4.44
C LEU A 129 -8.37 -8.45 5.16
N CYS A 130 -9.11 -9.28 4.43
CA CYS A 130 -9.89 -10.37 5.02
C CYS A 130 -9.01 -11.33 5.84
N TYR A 131 -7.87 -11.74 5.29
CA TYR A 131 -6.94 -12.61 5.99
C TYR A 131 -6.31 -11.94 7.23
N GLN A 132 -5.91 -10.68 7.11
CA GLN A 132 -5.36 -9.93 8.24
C GLN A 132 -6.39 -9.77 9.37
N LEU A 133 -7.65 -9.52 9.04
CA LEU A 133 -8.73 -9.40 10.03
C LEU A 133 -9.13 -10.73 10.65
N CYS A 134 -9.07 -11.83 9.90
CA CYS A 134 -9.42 -13.16 10.40
C CYS A 134 -8.32 -13.78 11.28
N GLY A 135 -7.06 -13.39 11.06
CA GLY A 135 -5.91 -13.87 11.83
C GLY A 135 -5.63 -13.08 13.12
N GLN A 136 -6.30 -11.95 13.32
CA GLN A 136 -6.26 -11.16 14.56
C GLN A 136 -7.29 -11.69 15.57
#